data_AF-A0A6B2DFE2-F1
#
_entry.id   AF-A0A6B2DFE2-F1
#
_cell.length_a   1.000
_cell.length_b   1.000
_cell.length_c   1.000
_cell.angle_alpha   90.00
_cell.angle_beta   90.00
_cell.angle_gamma   90.00
#
_symmetry.space_group_name_H-M   'P 1'
#
loop_
_entity.id
_entity.type
_entity.pdbx_description
1 polymer ?
#
loop_
_entity_poly.entity_id
_entity_poly.type
_entity_poly.pdbx_seq_one_letter_code
_entity_poly.pdbx_strand_id
1 'polypeptide(L)'
;AELLRSRWASAARGAVVVIASDGWDTDPPERLAAVLARLRRRAFRICWFNPRAAAPGFEPRVATMAAALPYCDRFLPAHTFAALAAAVEAIAADAAGGRVNATASRRSTA
;
A
#
# COMPACT_ATOMS: atom_id res chain seq x y z
N ALA A 1 3.09 -3.81 -15.76
CA ALA A 1 1.62 -3.54 -15.92
C ALA A 1 0.83 -4.73 -16.49
N GLU A 2 1.42 -5.93 -16.52
CA GLU A 2 0.85 -7.11 -17.15
C GLU A 2 -0.32 -7.71 -16.35
N LEU A 3 -0.24 -7.70 -15.02
CA LEU A 3 -1.30 -8.19 -14.12
C LEU A 3 -2.69 -7.63 -14.48
N LEU A 4 -2.78 -6.31 -14.67
CA LEU A 4 -4.02 -5.60 -14.99
C LEU A 4 -4.49 -5.75 -16.43
N ARG A 5 -3.66 -6.34 -17.31
CA ARG A 5 -3.95 -6.67 -18.71
C ARG A 5 -4.14 -8.17 -18.94
N SER A 6 -3.84 -8.99 -17.94
CA SER A 6 -3.98 -10.45 -17.97
C SER A 6 -5.40 -10.90 -17.62
N ARG A 7 -5.67 -12.20 -17.74
CA ARG A 7 -6.94 -12.83 -17.29
C ARG A 7 -7.23 -12.61 -15.80
N TRP A 8 -6.21 -12.31 -14.99
CA TRP A 8 -6.34 -12.06 -13.55
C TRP A 8 -6.77 -10.63 -13.22
N ALA A 9 -6.95 -9.78 -14.23
CA ALA A 9 -7.35 -8.38 -14.04
C ALA A 9 -8.68 -8.23 -13.28
N SER A 10 -9.59 -9.21 -13.40
CA SER A 10 -10.85 -9.26 -12.65
C SER A 10 -10.66 -9.56 -11.17
N ALA A 11 -9.64 -10.35 -10.80
CA ALA A 11 -9.34 -10.71 -9.41
C ALA A 11 -8.96 -9.49 -8.55
N ALA A 12 -8.51 -8.40 -9.19
CA ALA A 12 -8.25 -7.14 -8.48
C ALA A 12 -9.54 -6.39 -8.10
N ARG A 13 -10.70 -6.69 -8.69
CA ARG A 13 -11.95 -5.97 -8.42
C ARG A 13 -12.47 -6.32 -7.03
N GLY A 14 -12.60 -5.33 -6.15
CA GLY A 14 -13.09 -5.53 -4.78
C GLY A 14 -12.10 -6.25 -3.86
N ALA A 15 -10.90 -6.57 -4.32
CA ALA A 15 -9.90 -7.27 -3.52
C ALA A 15 -9.17 -6.34 -2.55
N VAL A 16 -8.70 -6.91 -1.44
CA VAL A 16 -7.56 -6.36 -0.71
C VAL A 16 -6.30 -6.83 -1.43
N VAL A 17 -5.54 -5.90 -1.99
CA VAL A 17 -4.27 -6.17 -2.64
C VAL A 17 -3.15 -5.95 -1.63
N VAL A 18 -2.34 -6.99 -1.41
CA VAL A 18 -1.12 -6.90 -0.59
C VAL A 18 0.10 -6.80 -1.52
N ILE A 19 0.91 -5.77 -1.31
CA ILE A 19 2.23 -5.62 -1.93
C ILE A 19 3.26 -5.94 -0.85
N ALA A 20 3.96 -7.07 -0.97
CA ALA A 20 5.05 -7.43 -0.07
C ALA A 20 6.38 -7.14 -0.77
N SER A 21 7.01 -6.01 -0.44
CA SER A 21 8.24 -5.53 -1.09
C SER A 21 8.95 -4.48 -0.23
N ASP A 22 10.27 -4.41 -0.32
CA ASP A 22 11.08 -3.36 0.31
C ASP A 22 11.09 -2.03 -0.47
N GLY A 23 10.56 -2.03 -1.71
CA GLY A 23 10.36 -0.85 -2.56
C GLY A 23 11.64 -0.18 -3.04
N TRP A 24 12.77 -0.89 -3.07
CA TRP A 24 14.05 -0.38 -3.54
C TRP A 24 14.18 -0.52 -5.07
N ASP A 25 13.26 0.12 -5.80
CA ASP A 25 13.22 0.09 -7.25
C ASP A 25 13.80 1.40 -7.83
N THR A 26 14.55 1.29 -8.94
CA THR A 26 15.18 2.39 -9.66
C THR A 26 14.50 2.73 -10.99
N ASP A 27 13.48 1.98 -11.38
CA ASP A 27 12.66 2.30 -12.54
C ASP A 27 12.01 3.69 -12.42
N PRO A 28 11.61 4.32 -13.55
CA PRO A 28 10.90 5.59 -13.51
C PRO A 28 9.66 5.54 -12.59
N PRO A 29 9.57 6.40 -11.57
CA PRO A 29 8.53 6.31 -10.53
C PRO A 29 7.11 6.46 -11.09
N GLU A 30 6.97 7.16 -12.21
CA GLU A 30 5.70 7.35 -12.92
C GLU A 30 5.11 6.02 -13.41
N ARG A 31 5.95 5.03 -13.70
CA ARG A 31 5.50 3.70 -14.15
C ARG A 31 4.74 2.99 -13.04
N LEU A 32 5.31 2.94 -11.83
CA LEU A 32 4.66 2.34 -10.67
C LEU A 32 3.40 3.12 -10.27
N ALA A 33 3.51 4.46 -10.21
CA ALA A 33 2.37 5.32 -9.93
C ALA A 33 1.20 5.09 -10.90
N ALA A 34 1.46 5.00 -12.21
CA ALA A 34 0.43 4.78 -13.22
C ALA A 34 -0.23 3.39 -13.13
N VAL A 35 0.49 2.38 -12.64
CA VAL A 35 -0.06 1.05 -12.38
C VAL A 35 -0.92 1.07 -11.11
N LEU A 36 -0.40 1.63 -10.01
CA LEU A 36 -1.11 1.70 -8.74
C LEU A 36 -2.35 2.59 -8.82
N ALA A 37 -2.32 3.69 -9.58
CA ALA A 37 -3.49 4.51 -9.85
C ALA A 37 -4.61 3.72 -10.53
N ARG A 38 -4.29 2.84 -11.48
CA ARG A 38 -5.27 1.95 -12.14
C ARG A 38 -5.76 0.87 -11.18
N LEU A 39 -4.86 0.30 -10.38
CA LEU A 39 -5.18 -0.74 -9.40
C LEU A 39 -6.12 -0.20 -8.32
N ARG A 40 -5.87 1.01 -7.81
CA ARG A 40 -6.67 1.69 -6.78
C ARG A 40 -8.12 1.91 -7.19
N ARG A 41 -8.40 2.07 -8.49
CA ARG A 41 -9.78 2.17 -9.00
C ARG A 41 -10.53 0.84 -9.03
N ARG A 42 -9.84 -0.28 -8.89
CA ARG A 42 -10.42 -1.64 -8.96
C ARG A 42 -10.43 -2.32 -7.59
N ALA A 43 -9.32 -2.21 -6.86
CA ALA A 43 -9.14 -2.79 -5.54
C ALA A 43 -10.09 -2.16 -4.52
N PHE A 44 -10.50 -2.96 -3.55
CA PHE A 44 -11.13 -2.44 -2.34
C PHE A 44 -10.11 -1.68 -1.50
N ARG A 45 -8.90 -2.24 -1.34
CA ARG A 45 -7.75 -1.62 -0.68
C ARG A 45 -6.41 -2.07 -1.24
N ILE A 46 -5.39 -1.24 -1.09
CA ILE A 46 -3.99 -1.56 -1.38
C ILE A 46 -3.18 -1.40 -0.10
N CYS A 47 -2.60 -2.49 0.39
CA CYS A 47 -1.78 -2.54 1.60
C CYS A 47 -0.35 -2.89 1.21
N TRP A 48 0.61 -2.06 1.59
CA TRP A 48 2.02 -2.31 1.36
C TRP A 48 2.69 -2.80 2.64
N PHE A 49 3.13 -4.06 2.61
CA PHE A 49 3.92 -4.70 3.64
C PHE A 49 5.40 -4.49 3.32
N ASN A 50 6.05 -3.61 4.06
CA ASN A 50 7.44 -3.26 3.83
C ASN A 50 8.33 -3.80 4.98
N PRO A 51 9.27 -4.73 4.70
CA PRO A 51 10.14 -5.30 5.72
C PRO A 51 11.16 -4.30 6.30
N ARG A 52 11.35 -3.13 5.67
CA ARG A 52 12.24 -2.07 6.16
C ARG A 52 11.53 -1.03 7.01
N ALA A 53 10.19 -0.98 7.00
CA ALA A 53 9.42 0.07 7.65
C ALA A 53 9.54 0.13 9.18
N ALA A 54 10.08 -0.92 9.82
CA ALA A 54 10.35 -0.94 11.26
C ALA A 54 11.78 -0.54 11.63
N ALA A 55 12.66 -0.34 10.65
CA ALA A 55 14.05 0.04 10.94
C ALA A 55 14.10 1.46 11.53
N PRO A 56 14.90 1.71 12.58
CA PRO A 56 15.09 3.05 13.12
C PRO A 56 15.55 4.03 12.04
N GLY A 57 14.88 5.20 11.96
CA GLY A 57 15.18 6.21 10.95
C GLY A 57 14.76 5.85 9.52
N PHE A 58 13.98 4.77 9.32
CA PHE A 58 13.42 4.47 8.01
C PHE A 58 12.51 5.60 7.53
N GLU A 59 12.78 6.07 6.32
CA GLU A 59 11.89 6.96 5.59
C GLU A 59 11.73 6.46 4.16
N PRO A 60 10.51 6.52 3.59
CA PRO A 60 10.21 6.02 2.25
C PRO A 60 10.67 7.00 1.15
N ARG A 61 11.96 7.35 1.14
CA ARG A 61 12.55 8.37 0.26
C ARG A 61 12.88 7.87 -1.15
N VAL A 62 12.90 6.55 -1.38
CA VAL A 62 13.11 5.99 -2.72
C VAL A 62 12.01 6.51 -3.64
N ALA A 63 12.37 7.08 -4.80
CA ALA A 63 11.43 7.81 -5.65
C ALA A 63 10.22 6.97 -6.07
N THR A 64 10.44 5.71 -6.43
CA THR A 64 9.39 4.74 -6.77
C THR A 64 8.45 4.49 -5.60
N MET A 65 9.00 4.30 -4.40
CA MET A 65 8.24 4.15 -3.16
C MET A 65 7.42 5.40 -2.84
N ALA A 66 8.04 6.58 -2.84
CA ALA A 66 7.38 7.85 -2.58
C ALA A 66 6.22 8.11 -3.56
N ALA A 67 6.41 7.79 -4.83
CA ALA A 67 5.38 7.93 -5.86
C ALA A 67 4.22 6.92 -5.70
N ALA A 68 4.48 5.77 -5.09
CA ALA A 68 3.49 4.73 -4.84
C ALA A 68 2.63 5.00 -3.60
N LEU A 69 3.19 5.63 -2.56
CA LEU A 69 2.52 5.87 -1.27
C LEU A 69 1.13 6.51 -1.37
N PRO A 70 0.87 7.52 -2.22
CA PRO A 70 -0.47 8.13 -2.32
C PRO A 70 -1.58 7.16 -2.74
N TYR A 71 -1.22 6.00 -3.31
CA TYR A 71 -2.17 4.99 -3.76
C TYR A 71 -2.38 3.86 -2.74
N CYS A 72 -1.53 3.76 -1.73
CA CYS A 72 -1.61 2.78 -0.65
C CYS A 72 -2.58 3.27 0.43
N ASP A 73 -3.54 2.42 0.81
CA ASP A 73 -4.41 2.69 1.96
C ASP A 73 -3.70 2.43 3.29
N ARG A 74 -2.76 1.47 3.29
CA ARG A 74 -1.90 1.15 4.44
C ARG A 74 -0.46 0.92 3.98
N PHE A 75 0.47 1.40 4.79
CA PHE A 75 1.90 1.10 4.69
C PHE A 75 2.33 0.57 6.06
N LEU A 76 2.67 -0.72 6.13
CA LEU A 76 2.80 -1.47 7.38
C LEU A 76 4.15 -2.19 7.45
N PRO A 77 4.76 -2.27 8.64
CA PRO A 77 5.94 -3.10 8.85
C PRO A 77 5.59 -4.59 8.71
N ALA A 78 6.47 -5.35 8.07
CA ALA A 78 6.32 -6.80 7.89
C ALA A 78 7.67 -7.53 7.99
N HIS A 79 8.51 -7.09 8.92
CA HIS A 79 9.91 -7.50 9.08
C HIS A 79 10.11 -8.77 9.93
N THR A 80 9.05 -9.23 10.60
CA THR A 80 9.01 -10.47 11.40
C THR A 80 7.65 -11.14 11.24
N PHE A 81 7.53 -12.42 11.63
CA PHE A 81 6.24 -13.11 11.67
C PHE A 81 5.21 -12.41 12.56
N ALA A 82 5.65 -11.88 13.71
CA ALA A 82 4.77 -11.11 14.60
C ALA A 82 4.27 -9.82 13.92
N ALA A 83 5.16 -9.11 13.22
CA ALA A 83 4.77 -7.92 12.46
C ALA A 83 3.83 -8.26 11.29
N LEU A 84 4.07 -9.38 10.60
CA LEU A 84 3.19 -9.87 9.54
C LEU A 84 1.80 -10.22 10.08
N ALA A 85 1.71 -10.92 11.21
CA ALA A 85 0.45 -11.21 11.87
C ALA A 85 -0.29 -9.92 12.25
N ALA A 86 0.40 -8.96 12.87
CA ALA A 86 -0.16 -7.65 13.19
C ALA A 86 -0.65 -6.88 11.96
N ALA A 87 0.05 -6.99 10.83
CA ALA A 87 -0.37 -6.36 9.58
C ALA A 87 -1.64 -7.00 9.00
N VAL A 88 -1.80 -8.32 9.11
CA VAL A 88 -3.03 -9.03 8.72
C VAL A 88 -4.20 -8.64 9.63
N GLU A 89 -3.98 -8.57 10.94
CA GLU A 89 -5.00 -8.11 11.91
C GLU A 89 -5.45 -6.67 11.61
N ALA A 90 -4.52 -5.76 11.28
CA ALA A 90 -4.85 -4.40 10.89
C ALA A 90 -5.75 -4.34 9.63
N ILE A 91 -5.49 -5.19 8.64
CA ILE A 91 -6.34 -5.32 7.45
C ILE A 91 -7.75 -5.83 7.81
N ALA A 92 -7.82 -6.86 8.67
CA ALA A 92 -9.08 -7.45 9.10
C ALA A 92 -9.94 -6.46 9.90
N ALA A 93 -9.33 -5.73 10.84
CA ALA A 93 -10.00 -4.69 11.62
C ALA A 93 -10.60 -3.59 10.73
N ASP A 94 -9.85 -3.16 9.71
CA ASP A 94 -10.34 -2.16 8.77
C ASP A 94 -11.53 -2.69 7.94
N ALA A 95 -11.60 -3.99 7.65
CA ALA A 95 -12.72 -4.59 6.93
C ALA A 95 -14.01 -4.60 7.77
N ALA A 96 -13.88 -4.79 9.09
CA ALA A 96 -14.99 -4.68 10.03
C ALA A 96 -15.47 -3.23 10.25
N GLY A 97 -14.57 -2.24 10.08
CA GLY A 97 -14.81 -0.84 10.44
C GLY A 97 -15.34 0.12 9.35
N GLY A 98 -15.75 -0.35 8.16
CA GLY A 98 -16.43 0.45 7.11
C GLY A 98 -15.97 1.91 6.90
N ARG A 99 -15.12 2.18 5.88
CA ARG A 99 -14.58 3.51 5.44
C ARG A 99 -14.92 4.70 6.36
N VAL A 100 -14.14 4.90 7.42
CA VAL A 100 -14.09 6.20 8.10
C VAL A 100 -13.22 7.13 7.24
N ASN A 101 -13.81 8.20 6.70
CA ASN A 101 -13.14 9.17 5.82
C ASN A 101 -11.89 9.76 6.50
N ALA A 102 -10.70 9.44 5.98
CA ALA A 102 -9.40 9.93 6.44
C ALA A 102 -9.08 11.38 5.98
N THR A 103 -10.08 12.27 5.93
CA THR A 103 -9.90 13.69 5.57
C THR A 103 -9.76 14.63 6.78
N ALA A 104 -9.74 14.12 8.01
CA ALA A 104 -9.81 14.95 9.23
C ALA A 104 -8.50 15.14 10.02
N SER A 105 -7.31 14.88 9.44
CA SER A 105 -6.02 15.07 10.16
C SER A 105 -5.12 16.18 9.60
N ARG A 106 -5.61 16.99 8.64
CA ARG A 106 -4.92 18.22 8.21
C ARG A 106 -5.61 19.45 8.79
N ARG A 107 -5.45 19.68 10.10
CA ARG A 107 -5.59 21.00 10.74
C ARG A 107 -5.14 20.89 12.20
N SER A 108 -3.83 20.98 12.42
CA SER A 108 -3.26 21.47 13.69
C SER A 108 -1.78 21.80 13.50
N THR A 109 -1.52 22.99 12.95
CA THR A 109 -0.31 23.77 13.22
C THR A 109 -0.76 25.23 13.09
N ALA A 110 -1.13 25.80 14.23
CA ALA A 110 -1.11 27.25 14.47
C ALA A 110 0.00 27.47 15.51
#